data_AF-C3YNP4-F1
#
_entry.id   AF-C3YNP4-F1
#
_cell.length_a   1.000
_cell.length_b   1.000
_cell.length_c   1.000
_cell.angle_alpha   90.00
_cell.angle_beta   90.00
_cell.angle_gamma   90.00
#
_symmetry.space_group_name_H-M   'P 1'
#
loop_
_entity.id
_entity.type
_entity.pdbx_description
1 polymer ?
#
loop_
_entity_poly.entity_id
_entity_poly.type
_entity_poly.pdbx_seq_one_letter_code
_entity_poly.pdbx_strand_id
1 'polypeptide(L)'
;MRAVWMVWLGRENVTTLFCHIALVNYVRLCLPVPAVAGTSSLSGCLIETGDGGTELAGCSSPGSRGGSTELAGCSSPGSRGGSTELAGCSSPGSRGGGTELAGCSSPGSRGGSTELAGCSSPGSRGGSTELAGCSSPGSRGGSTELAGCSSPGSRGGSTELAGCSSPGLRGGGTELAGCSSPGSRGGSTELAGCSSPGSRGGSTELAGCSSPGSRGGSTELAGCSSPGSRGGSTELAGCSSPGSRGGSTELAGCSSPGSRGGSTELAGCSSPGLRGGGTELSGGSSPGSRGGTELTGGSSPGSRSQQAIPAFFVCLLFY
;
A
#
# COMPACT_ATOMS: atom_id res chain seq x y z
N MET A 1 41.75 41.00 -75.66
CA MET A 1 41.12 42.03 -74.79
C MET A 1 40.96 41.36 -73.42
N ARG A 2 41.85 41.59 -72.44
CA ARG A 2 41.65 42.52 -71.28
C ARG A 2 40.18 42.49 -70.79
N ALA A 3 39.80 42.22 -69.55
CA ALA A 3 40.46 42.19 -68.25
C ALA A 3 39.42 41.78 -67.18
N VAL A 4 39.84 41.04 -66.13
CA VAL A 4 39.48 41.18 -64.69
C VAL A 4 38.00 40.88 -64.32
N TRP A 5 37.69 39.91 -63.43
CA TRP A 5 37.80 40.07 -61.97
C TRP A 5 38.12 38.77 -61.21
N MET A 6 39.08 38.90 -60.30
CA MET A 6 39.53 37.96 -59.26
C MET A 6 38.61 38.00 -58.03
N VAL A 7 38.46 36.83 -57.40
CA VAL A 7 38.43 36.59 -55.94
C VAL A 7 37.33 37.27 -55.10
N TRP A 8 36.38 36.44 -54.63
CA TRP A 8 36.03 36.42 -53.21
C TRP A 8 35.82 34.97 -52.74
N LEU A 9 36.80 34.49 -51.99
CA LEU A 9 36.78 33.27 -51.19
C LEU A 9 36.13 33.60 -49.84
N GLY A 10 35.19 32.75 -49.40
CA GLY A 10 35.04 32.48 -47.96
C GLY A 10 33.66 32.74 -47.35
N ARG A 11 33.17 31.70 -46.64
CA ARG A 11 32.17 31.71 -45.54
C ARG A 11 30.70 31.35 -45.80
N GLU A 12 30.36 30.56 -46.83
CA GLU A 12 28.97 30.03 -46.93
C GLU A 12 28.83 28.50 -47.09
N ASN A 13 29.91 27.72 -47.11
CA ASN A 13 29.84 26.28 -47.46
C ASN A 13 30.11 25.28 -46.32
N VAL A 14 30.23 25.72 -45.06
CA VAL A 14 30.41 24.78 -43.93
C VAL A 14 29.07 24.34 -43.32
N THR A 15 28.06 25.21 -43.36
CA THR A 15 26.68 24.91 -42.88
C THR A 15 25.95 23.94 -43.80
N THR A 16 26.12 24.07 -45.12
CA THR A 16 25.43 23.22 -46.11
C THR A 16 26.00 21.79 -46.17
N LEU A 17 27.32 21.63 -45.97
CA LEU A 17 27.96 20.32 -45.94
C LEU A 17 27.67 19.55 -44.65
N PHE A 18 27.57 20.23 -43.49
CA PHE A 18 27.10 19.62 -42.25
C PHE A 18 25.61 19.24 -42.34
N CYS A 19 24.80 20.06 -43.02
CA CYS A 19 23.40 19.75 -43.27
C CYS A 19 23.24 18.52 -44.18
N HIS A 20 24.10 18.35 -45.20
CA HIS A 20 24.09 17.15 -46.05
C HIS A 20 24.66 15.89 -45.37
N ILE A 21 25.68 15.99 -44.51
CA ILE A 21 26.16 14.82 -43.76
C ILE A 21 25.14 14.40 -42.68
N ALA A 22 24.41 15.35 -42.11
CA ALA A 22 23.28 15.08 -41.21
C ALA A 22 22.10 14.44 -41.97
N LEU A 23 21.73 14.96 -43.15
CA LEU A 23 20.64 14.40 -43.97
C LEU A 23 20.98 13.01 -44.54
N VAL A 24 22.23 12.77 -44.95
CA VAL A 24 22.68 11.49 -45.48
C VAL A 24 22.78 10.42 -44.39
N ASN A 25 23.09 10.80 -43.13
CA ASN A 25 22.97 9.87 -42.00
C ASN A 25 21.51 9.63 -41.57
N TYR A 26 20.64 10.63 -41.71
CA TYR A 26 19.20 10.49 -41.40
C TYR A 26 18.47 9.58 -42.42
N VAL A 27 18.92 9.55 -43.67
CA VAL A 27 18.30 8.76 -44.76
C VAL A 27 18.96 7.38 -44.93
N ARG A 28 20.14 7.11 -44.37
CA ARG A 28 20.80 5.79 -44.51
C ARG A 28 20.25 4.66 -43.63
N LEU A 29 19.19 4.88 -42.86
CA LEU A 29 18.51 3.84 -42.07
C LEU A 29 17.06 3.54 -42.50
N CYS A 30 16.54 4.22 -43.52
CA CYS A 30 15.23 3.90 -44.11
C CYS A 30 15.39 3.69 -45.62
N LEU A 31 15.56 2.44 -46.03
CA LEU A 31 15.28 2.05 -47.41
C LEU A 31 13.74 1.96 -47.58
N PRO A 32 13.13 2.71 -48.52
CA PRO A 32 11.69 2.61 -48.78
C PRO A 32 11.40 1.41 -49.69
N VAL A 33 10.61 0.46 -49.20
CA VAL A 33 9.89 -0.53 -50.03
C VAL A 33 8.50 0.06 -50.32
N PRO A 34 7.99 0.02 -51.57
CA PRO A 34 6.86 0.85 -51.97
C PRO A 34 5.56 0.46 -51.27
N ALA A 35 4.76 1.49 -51.01
CA ALA A 35 3.46 1.42 -50.39
C ALA A 35 2.49 0.46 -51.11
N VAL A 36 1.91 -0.46 -50.35
CA VAL A 36 0.65 -1.13 -50.68
C VAL A 36 -0.28 -0.89 -49.50
N ALA A 37 -1.50 -0.44 -49.76
CA ALA A 37 -2.52 -0.17 -48.75
C ALA A 37 -2.85 -1.46 -47.97
N GLY A 38 -2.67 -1.43 -46.65
CA GLY A 38 -3.02 -2.53 -45.74
C GLY A 38 -1.93 -2.80 -44.70
N THR A 39 -2.17 -2.37 -43.47
CA THR A 39 -1.46 -2.77 -42.22
C THR A 39 0.05 -3.01 -42.36
N SER A 40 0.84 -1.94 -42.44
CA SER A 40 2.29 -2.02 -42.29
C SER A 40 2.62 -2.25 -40.81
N SER A 41 2.86 -3.50 -40.41
CA SER A 41 3.57 -3.80 -39.16
C SER A 41 4.97 -3.19 -39.26
N LEU A 42 5.17 -2.02 -38.67
CA LEU A 42 6.50 -1.43 -38.47
C LEU A 42 7.21 -2.27 -37.41
N SER A 43 7.89 -3.30 -37.89
CA SER A 43 8.72 -4.19 -37.08
C SER A 43 9.95 -3.42 -36.56
N GLY A 44 9.82 -2.82 -35.38
CA GLY A 44 10.93 -2.37 -34.52
C GLY A 44 11.66 -1.11 -34.98
N CYS A 45 11.08 0.07 -34.75
CA CYS A 45 11.81 1.34 -34.81
C CYS A 45 12.32 1.71 -33.40
N LEU A 46 13.64 1.82 -33.25
CA LEU A 46 14.24 2.57 -32.14
C LEU A 46 14.43 4.01 -32.62
N ILE A 47 13.67 4.95 -32.05
CA ILE A 47 13.75 6.36 -32.39
C ILE A 47 14.58 7.05 -31.28
N GLU A 48 15.78 7.50 -31.63
CA GLU A 48 16.54 8.42 -30.78
C GLU A 48 16.14 9.85 -31.15
N THR A 49 15.31 10.49 -30.31
CA THR A 49 15.01 11.90 -30.47
C THR A 49 15.99 12.73 -29.64
N GLY A 50 16.82 13.52 -30.32
CA GLY A 50 17.51 14.64 -29.68
C GLY A 50 16.50 15.75 -29.42
N ASP A 51 16.22 16.03 -28.14
CA ASP A 51 15.32 17.06 -27.59
C ASP A 51 13.85 17.09 -28.10
N GLY A 52 13.48 16.27 -29.08
CA GLY A 52 12.10 16.12 -29.59
C GLY A 52 11.32 15.00 -28.88
N GLY A 53 10.00 15.13 -28.82
CA GLY A 53 9.10 14.06 -28.39
C GLY A 53 8.99 12.93 -29.42
N THR A 54 8.58 11.73 -28.98
CA THR A 54 8.24 10.61 -29.87
C THR A 54 6.75 10.29 -29.77
N GLU A 55 6.04 10.26 -30.90
CA GLU A 55 4.63 9.89 -30.99
C GLU A 55 4.45 8.72 -31.98
N LEU A 56 3.91 7.58 -31.54
CA LEU A 56 3.62 6.44 -32.43
C LEU A 56 2.35 5.68 -32.02
N ALA A 57 1.71 5.04 -32.99
CA ALA A 57 0.56 4.17 -32.76
C ALA A 57 0.71 2.80 -33.46
N GLY A 58 0.18 1.74 -32.85
CA GLY A 58 0.04 0.42 -33.49
C GLY A 58 1.36 -0.31 -33.79
N CYS A 59 2.46 0.08 -33.14
CA CYS A 59 3.78 -0.52 -33.37
C CYS A 59 4.00 -1.76 -32.50
N SER A 60 4.68 -2.79 -33.03
CA SER A 60 4.92 -4.02 -32.27
C SER A 60 5.91 -3.81 -31.11
N SER A 61 7.02 -3.09 -31.34
CA SER A 61 8.05 -2.86 -30.31
C SER A 61 8.81 -1.55 -30.53
N PRO A 62 8.14 -0.39 -30.45
CA PRO A 62 8.82 0.89 -30.58
C PRO A 62 9.71 1.15 -29.35
N GLY A 63 10.89 1.72 -29.59
CA GLY A 63 11.82 2.14 -28.53
C GLY A 63 12.12 3.63 -28.63
N SER A 64 12.08 4.37 -27.52
CA SER A 64 12.47 5.79 -27.48
C SER A 64 13.56 6.06 -26.44
N ARG A 65 14.43 7.02 -26.74
CA ARG A 65 15.43 7.56 -25.80
C ARG A 65 15.46 9.08 -25.86
N GLY A 66 15.46 9.71 -24.69
CA GLY A 66 15.41 11.17 -24.57
C GLY A 66 13.99 11.72 -24.66
N GLY A 67 13.81 12.98 -24.26
CA GLY A 67 12.56 13.73 -24.40
C GLY A 67 11.32 13.12 -23.72
N SER A 68 10.16 13.54 -24.22
CA SER A 68 8.83 12.96 -23.95
C SER A 68 8.52 11.82 -24.94
N THR A 69 7.72 10.85 -24.53
CA THR A 69 7.30 9.71 -25.37
C THR A 69 5.82 9.46 -25.18
N GLU A 70 5.06 9.40 -26.27
CA GLU A 70 3.63 9.08 -26.29
C GLU A 70 3.38 7.91 -27.25
N LEU A 71 2.86 6.79 -26.76
CA LEU A 71 2.60 5.62 -27.61
C LEU A 71 1.24 4.99 -27.34
N ALA A 72 0.51 4.65 -28.39
CA ALA A 72 -0.83 4.04 -28.29
C ALA A 72 -0.89 2.67 -28.98
N GLY A 73 -1.55 1.70 -28.35
CA GLY A 73 -1.86 0.39 -28.95
C GLY A 73 -0.63 -0.42 -29.36
N CYS A 74 0.50 -0.24 -28.68
CA CYS A 74 1.74 -0.95 -28.99
C CYS A 74 1.87 -2.24 -28.20
N SER A 75 2.45 -3.30 -28.78
CA SER A 75 2.55 -4.59 -28.08
C SER A 75 3.59 -4.55 -26.96
N SER A 76 4.79 -4.03 -27.23
CA SER A 76 5.88 -3.96 -26.23
C SER A 76 6.74 -2.69 -26.39
N PRO A 77 6.15 -1.50 -26.17
CA PRO A 77 6.92 -0.25 -26.24
C PRO A 77 7.90 -0.12 -25.08
N GLY A 78 9.05 0.50 -25.36
CA GLY A 78 10.08 0.78 -24.36
C GLY A 78 10.56 2.22 -24.40
N SER A 79 10.51 2.96 -23.29
CA SER A 79 11.02 4.33 -23.22
C SER A 79 12.13 4.49 -22.17
N ARG A 80 13.10 5.36 -22.46
CA ARG A 80 14.10 5.82 -21.50
C ARG A 80 14.31 7.33 -21.63
N GLY A 81 13.86 8.13 -20.67
CA GLY A 81 13.92 9.58 -20.85
C GLY A 81 13.25 10.39 -19.75
N GLY A 82 12.67 11.52 -20.13
CA GLY A 82 11.94 12.41 -19.23
C GLY A 82 10.57 11.83 -18.87
N SER A 83 9.53 12.28 -19.57
CA SER A 83 8.14 11.84 -19.43
C SER A 83 7.79 10.74 -20.44
N THR A 84 6.85 9.87 -20.07
CA THR A 84 6.35 8.79 -20.93
C THR A 84 4.87 8.60 -20.68
N GLU A 85 4.07 8.59 -21.73
CA GLU A 85 2.64 8.30 -21.72
C GLU A 85 2.35 7.12 -22.64
N LEU A 86 1.75 6.03 -22.13
CA LEU A 86 1.40 4.88 -22.96
C LEU A 86 -0.03 4.42 -22.71
N ALA A 87 -0.79 4.23 -23.79
CA ALA A 87 -2.19 3.83 -23.73
C ALA A 87 -2.45 2.51 -24.47
N GLY A 88 -3.20 1.59 -23.85
CA GLY A 88 -3.64 0.35 -24.49
C GLY A 88 -2.51 -0.58 -24.93
N CYS A 89 -1.37 -0.56 -24.24
CA CYS A 89 -0.20 -1.35 -24.59
C CYS A 89 -0.18 -2.69 -23.84
N SER A 90 0.29 -3.77 -24.47
CA SER A 90 0.28 -5.10 -23.83
C SER A 90 1.35 -5.23 -22.74
N SER A 91 2.59 -4.84 -23.04
CA SER A 91 3.72 -4.95 -22.09
C SER A 91 4.67 -3.75 -22.21
N PRO A 92 4.21 -2.53 -21.89
CA PRO A 92 5.06 -1.35 -21.94
C PRO A 92 6.11 -1.35 -20.81
N GLY A 93 7.29 -0.82 -21.12
CA GLY A 93 8.37 -0.60 -20.15
C GLY A 93 8.89 0.83 -20.19
N SER A 94 8.91 1.54 -19.07
CA SER A 94 9.46 2.89 -19.00
C SER A 94 10.56 3.02 -17.94
N ARG A 95 11.53 3.91 -18.21
CA ARG A 95 12.50 4.35 -17.21
C ARG A 95 12.79 5.84 -17.35
N GLY A 96 12.45 6.64 -16.35
CA GLY A 96 12.56 8.09 -16.51
C GLY A 96 12.16 8.94 -15.30
N GLY A 97 11.90 10.21 -15.56
CA GLY A 97 11.41 11.15 -14.55
C GLY A 97 9.96 10.86 -14.18
N GLY A 98 9.07 10.80 -15.17
CA GLY A 98 7.64 10.55 -15.02
C GLY A 98 7.13 9.49 -15.99
N THR A 99 6.08 8.78 -15.62
CA THR A 99 5.43 7.76 -16.46
C THR A 99 3.94 7.71 -16.17
N GLU A 100 3.11 7.79 -17.20
CA GLU A 100 1.66 7.61 -17.15
C GLU A 100 1.25 6.46 -18.07
N LEU A 101 0.47 5.50 -17.56
CA LEU A 101 0.09 4.30 -18.29
C LEU A 101 -1.39 3.98 -18.10
N ALA A 102 -2.14 3.89 -19.20
CA ALA A 102 -3.57 3.63 -19.18
C ALA A 102 -3.93 2.36 -19.92
N GLY A 103 -4.74 1.49 -19.30
CA GLY A 103 -5.32 0.31 -19.95
C GLY A 103 -4.29 -0.71 -20.44
N CYS A 104 -3.15 -0.82 -19.74
CA CYS A 104 -2.06 -1.71 -20.14
C CYS A 104 -2.13 -3.06 -19.42
N SER A 105 -1.78 -4.17 -20.09
CA SER A 105 -1.91 -5.51 -19.49
C SER A 105 -0.82 -5.79 -18.45
N SER A 106 0.45 -5.56 -18.78
CA SER A 106 1.58 -5.81 -17.88
C SER A 106 2.64 -4.70 -17.96
N PRO A 107 2.28 -3.46 -17.58
CA PRO A 107 3.22 -2.34 -17.61
C PRO A 107 4.29 -2.44 -16.52
N GLY A 108 5.50 -2.03 -16.84
CA GLY A 108 6.61 -1.88 -15.90
C GLY A 108 7.20 -0.47 -15.95
N SER A 109 7.29 0.22 -14.81
CA SER A 109 7.93 1.54 -14.73
C SER A 109 9.06 1.59 -13.69
N ARG A 110 10.06 2.43 -13.98
CA ARG A 110 11.10 2.78 -12.99
C ARG A 110 11.46 4.26 -13.08
N GLY A 111 11.14 5.06 -12.07
CA GLY A 111 11.34 6.50 -12.18
C GLY A 111 11.14 7.32 -10.92
N GLY A 112 10.98 8.63 -11.10
CA GLY A 112 10.64 9.56 -10.02
C GLY A 112 9.17 9.41 -9.62
N SER A 113 8.28 9.62 -10.58
CA SER A 113 6.82 9.47 -10.47
C SER A 113 6.28 8.43 -11.45
N THR A 114 5.19 7.77 -11.08
CA THR A 114 4.48 6.81 -11.94
C THR A 114 3.00 6.85 -11.62
N GLU A 115 2.17 6.96 -12.65
CA GLU A 115 0.72 6.84 -12.56
C GLU A 115 0.26 5.70 -13.48
N LEU A 116 -0.53 4.76 -12.96
CA LEU A 116 -1.16 3.73 -13.77
C LEU A 116 -2.66 3.62 -13.51
N ALA A 117 -3.44 3.58 -14.58
CA ALA A 117 -4.89 3.45 -14.53
C ALA A 117 -5.37 2.22 -15.33
N GLY A 118 -6.26 1.42 -14.73
CA GLY A 118 -6.93 0.31 -15.40
C GLY A 118 -5.99 -0.78 -15.92
N CYS A 119 -4.86 -1.00 -15.24
CA CYS A 119 -3.85 -1.97 -15.66
C CYS A 119 -4.03 -3.34 -14.97
N SER A 120 -3.79 -4.44 -15.68
CA SER A 120 -4.04 -5.78 -15.10
C SER A 120 -2.96 -6.19 -14.09
N SER A 121 -1.69 -6.08 -14.44
CA SER A 121 -0.57 -6.49 -13.56
C SER A 121 0.59 -5.49 -13.62
N PRO A 122 0.38 -4.24 -13.17
CA PRO A 122 1.41 -3.23 -13.24
C PRO A 122 2.49 -3.40 -12.17
N GLY A 123 3.73 -3.09 -12.54
CA GLY A 123 4.87 -3.06 -11.62
C GLY A 123 5.55 -1.69 -11.66
N SER A 124 5.70 -1.02 -10.51
CA SER A 124 6.42 0.24 -10.42
C SER A 124 7.57 0.18 -9.41
N ARG A 125 8.63 0.96 -9.70
CA ARG A 125 9.71 1.21 -8.74
C ARG A 125 10.18 2.67 -8.80
N GLY A 126 9.96 3.44 -7.76
CA GLY A 126 10.28 4.88 -7.83
C GLY A 126 10.17 5.65 -6.53
N GLY A 127 10.13 6.98 -6.65
CA GLY A 127 9.87 7.89 -5.53
C GLY A 127 8.39 7.82 -5.13
N SER A 128 7.51 8.13 -6.08
CA SER A 128 6.05 8.16 -5.92
C SER A 128 5.38 7.23 -6.94
N THR A 129 4.27 6.62 -6.54
CA THR A 129 3.46 5.74 -7.41
C THR A 129 1.99 5.91 -7.09
N GLU A 130 1.17 6.11 -8.11
CA GLU A 130 -0.29 6.14 -8.02
C GLU A 130 -0.90 5.06 -8.92
N LEU A 131 -1.86 4.31 -8.38
CA LEU A 131 -2.47 3.15 -9.05
C LEU A 131 -3.99 3.16 -8.89
N ALA A 132 -4.72 3.28 -9.99
CA ALA A 132 -6.18 3.29 -9.97
C ALA A 132 -6.76 2.10 -10.74
N GLY A 133 -7.68 1.36 -10.12
CA GLY A 133 -8.45 0.29 -10.78
C GLY A 133 -7.60 -0.85 -11.34
N CYS A 134 -6.48 -1.17 -10.68
CA CYS A 134 -5.56 -2.20 -11.14
C CYS A 134 -5.85 -3.56 -10.48
N SER A 135 -5.73 -4.67 -11.22
CA SER A 135 -6.08 -5.99 -10.68
C SER A 135 -5.03 -6.52 -9.70
N SER A 136 -3.75 -6.52 -10.08
CA SER A 136 -2.66 -7.03 -9.25
C SER A 136 -1.41 -6.14 -9.31
N PRO A 137 -1.51 -4.89 -8.82
CA PRO A 137 -0.39 -3.98 -8.90
C PRO A 137 0.69 -4.28 -7.85
N GLY A 138 1.95 -4.06 -8.21
CA GLY A 138 3.10 -4.16 -7.31
C GLY A 138 3.92 -2.88 -7.33
N SER A 139 4.11 -2.23 -6.17
CA SER A 139 4.95 -1.03 -6.06
C SER A 139 6.14 -1.23 -5.11
N ARG A 140 7.25 -0.56 -5.41
CA ARG A 140 8.39 -0.41 -4.51
C ARG A 140 8.93 1.01 -4.53
N GLY A 141 8.80 1.77 -3.44
CA GLY A 141 9.19 3.18 -3.48
C GLY A 141 9.16 3.94 -2.16
N GLY A 142 9.20 5.27 -2.26
CA GLY A 142 9.04 6.18 -1.13
C GLY A 142 7.57 6.21 -0.69
N SER A 143 6.69 6.61 -1.60
CA SER A 143 5.25 6.75 -1.39
C SER A 143 4.47 5.92 -2.40
N THR A 144 3.32 5.36 -2.01
CA THR A 144 2.40 4.68 -2.93
C THR A 144 0.96 4.95 -2.55
N GLU A 145 0.15 5.37 -3.52
CA GLU A 145 -1.30 5.51 -3.38
C GLU A 145 -2.00 4.51 -4.31
N LEU A 146 -3.02 3.82 -3.79
CA LEU A 146 -3.81 2.89 -4.59
C LEU A 146 -5.30 2.99 -4.32
N ALA A 147 -6.09 3.07 -5.39
CA ALA A 147 -7.54 3.14 -5.33
C ALA A 147 -8.17 1.98 -6.12
N GLY A 148 -9.12 1.27 -5.49
CA GLY A 148 -9.95 0.27 -6.16
C GLY A 148 -9.17 -0.92 -6.74
N CYS A 149 -8.06 -1.32 -6.11
CA CYS A 149 -7.21 -2.42 -6.59
C CYS A 149 -7.59 -3.77 -5.96
N SER A 150 -7.50 -4.87 -6.72
CA SER A 150 -8.02 -6.19 -6.26
C SER A 150 -7.03 -7.02 -5.43
N SER A 151 -5.72 -6.88 -5.65
CA SER A 151 -4.67 -7.59 -4.88
C SER A 151 -3.36 -6.81 -4.93
N PRO A 152 -3.32 -5.58 -4.39
CA PRO A 152 -2.11 -4.78 -4.46
C PRO A 152 -1.03 -5.25 -3.48
N GLY A 153 0.22 -5.15 -3.90
CA GLY A 153 1.39 -5.30 -3.04
C GLY A 153 2.24 -4.05 -3.02
N SER A 154 2.58 -3.53 -1.84
CA SER A 154 3.50 -2.39 -1.72
C SER A 154 4.67 -2.70 -0.80
N ARG A 155 5.83 -2.12 -1.12
CA ARG A 155 6.97 -2.07 -0.20
C ARG A 155 7.66 -0.72 -0.24
N GLY A 156 7.63 0.04 0.86
CA GLY A 156 8.13 1.40 0.82
C GLY A 156 8.15 2.16 2.14
N GLY A 157 8.21 3.49 2.04
CA GLY A 157 8.11 4.41 3.17
C GLY A 157 6.66 4.53 3.65
N SER A 158 5.81 5.17 2.86
CA SER A 158 4.38 5.35 3.11
C SER A 158 3.53 4.63 2.07
N THR A 159 2.32 4.21 2.46
CA THR A 159 1.36 3.62 1.54
C THR A 159 -0.07 3.94 1.96
N GLU A 160 -0.89 4.42 1.03
CA GLU A 160 -2.29 4.75 1.23
C GLU A 160 -3.19 3.92 0.28
N LEU A 161 -4.21 3.26 0.81
CA LEU A 161 -5.16 2.48 0.03
C LEU A 161 -6.61 2.88 0.31
N ALA A 162 -7.39 3.00 -0.75
CA ALA A 162 -8.85 3.16 -0.69
C ALA A 162 -9.55 2.05 -1.46
N GLY A 163 -10.52 1.37 -0.82
CA GLY A 163 -11.41 0.43 -1.49
C GLY A 163 -10.72 -0.77 -2.13
N CYS A 164 -9.59 -1.22 -1.57
CA CYS A 164 -8.82 -2.34 -2.11
C CYS A 164 -9.21 -3.68 -1.50
N SER A 165 -8.98 -4.76 -2.26
CA SER A 165 -9.14 -6.14 -1.79
C SER A 165 -7.78 -6.80 -1.57
N SER A 166 -7.67 -7.59 -0.51
CA SER A 166 -6.49 -8.39 -0.12
C SER A 166 -5.12 -7.69 -0.28
N PRO A 167 -4.93 -6.44 0.19
CA PRO A 167 -3.65 -5.77 0.04
C PRO A 167 -2.57 -6.36 0.96
N GLY A 168 -1.34 -6.48 0.45
CA GLY A 168 -0.17 -6.93 1.20
C GLY A 168 0.91 -5.85 1.27
N LEU A 169 1.07 -5.22 2.42
CA LEU A 169 1.87 -3.99 2.56
C LEU A 169 3.06 -4.21 3.51
N ARG A 170 4.21 -3.60 3.15
CA ARG A 170 5.39 -3.60 4.01
C ARG A 170 6.12 -2.25 3.99
N GLY A 171 6.09 -1.50 5.08
CA GLY A 171 6.72 -0.17 5.07
C GLY A 171 6.86 0.52 6.41
N GLY A 172 7.13 1.82 6.36
CA GLY A 172 7.19 2.69 7.53
C GLY A 172 5.79 3.00 8.07
N GLY A 173 4.91 3.53 7.21
CA GLY A 173 3.52 3.84 7.51
C GLY A 173 2.55 3.27 6.47
N THR A 174 1.37 2.87 6.91
CA THR A 174 0.29 2.37 6.04
C THR A 174 -1.06 2.90 6.50
N GLU A 175 -1.82 3.52 5.59
CA GLU A 175 -3.18 4.00 5.82
C GLU A 175 -4.13 3.28 4.87
N LEU A 176 -5.25 2.76 5.39
CA LEU A 176 -6.20 2.00 4.59
C LEU A 176 -7.65 2.36 4.96
N ALA A 177 -8.45 2.66 3.94
CA ALA A 177 -9.87 2.92 4.07
C ALA A 177 -10.71 1.92 3.27
N GLY A 178 -11.72 1.33 3.91
CA GLY A 178 -12.71 0.48 3.23
C GLY A 178 -12.13 -0.77 2.55
N CYS A 179 -11.03 -1.32 3.09
CA CYS A 179 -10.36 -2.47 2.48
C CYS A 179 -10.88 -3.81 3.01
N SER A 180 -10.83 -4.84 2.15
CA SER A 180 -11.17 -6.22 2.51
C SER A 180 -9.93 -7.06 2.69
N SER A 181 -9.79 -7.73 3.85
CA SER A 181 -8.66 -8.58 4.25
C SER A 181 -7.26 -7.96 4.07
N PRO A 182 -7.02 -6.71 4.51
CA PRO A 182 -5.69 -6.12 4.38
C PRO A 182 -4.67 -6.73 5.35
N GLY A 183 -3.43 -6.89 4.87
CA GLY A 183 -2.28 -7.28 5.68
C GLY A 183 -1.18 -6.21 5.65
N SER A 184 -0.81 -5.67 6.80
CA SER A 184 0.29 -4.69 6.92
C SER A 184 1.42 -5.19 7.83
N ARG A 185 2.66 -4.84 7.48
CA ARG A 185 3.83 -5.04 8.34
C ARG A 185 4.74 -3.81 8.32
N GLY A 186 4.85 -3.10 9.43
CA GLY A 186 5.57 -1.82 9.42
C GLY A 186 5.78 -1.13 10.76
N GLY A 187 6.03 0.17 10.71
CA GLY A 187 6.13 1.04 11.88
C GLY A 187 4.75 1.40 12.41
N SER A 188 3.99 2.19 11.66
CA SER A 188 2.62 2.61 11.95
C SER A 188 1.62 2.01 10.95
N THR A 189 0.38 1.77 11.41
CA THR A 189 -0.72 1.30 10.58
C THR A 189 -2.02 1.93 11.06
N GLU A 190 -2.77 2.54 10.15
CA GLU A 190 -4.11 3.10 10.39
C GLU A 190 -5.12 2.42 9.45
N LEU A 191 -6.21 1.91 10.01
CA LEU A 191 -7.23 1.16 9.26
C LEU A 191 -8.64 1.67 9.62
N ALA A 192 -9.38 2.16 8.64
CA ALA A 192 -10.76 2.61 8.80
C ALA A 192 -11.73 1.74 7.99
N GLY A 193 -12.78 1.24 8.64
CA GLY A 193 -13.87 0.52 7.97
C GLY A 193 -13.44 -0.75 7.23
N CYS A 194 -12.38 -1.42 7.71
CA CYS A 194 -11.84 -2.61 7.04
C CYS A 194 -12.48 -3.91 7.55
N SER A 195 -12.57 -4.90 6.66
CA SER A 195 -13.03 -6.26 6.99
C SER A 195 -11.85 -7.20 7.15
N SER A 196 -11.74 -7.89 8.28
CA SER A 196 -10.66 -8.83 8.64
C SER A 196 -9.23 -8.28 8.44
N PRO A 197 -8.89 -7.06 8.90
CA PRO A 197 -7.54 -6.54 8.75
C PRO A 197 -6.55 -7.23 9.70
N GLY A 198 -5.31 -7.40 9.24
CA GLY A 198 -4.20 -7.93 9.99
C GLY A 198 -3.00 -6.98 9.99
N SER A 199 -2.53 -6.55 11.16
CA SER A 199 -1.35 -5.69 11.28
C SER A 199 -0.23 -6.33 12.12
N ARG A 200 1.02 -6.00 11.76
CA ARG A 200 2.19 -6.33 12.59
C ARG A 200 3.20 -5.18 12.59
N GLY A 201 3.37 -4.48 13.71
CA GLY A 201 4.22 -3.30 13.74
C GLY A 201 4.51 -2.69 15.10
N GLY A 202 4.92 -1.42 15.09
CA GLY A 202 5.14 -0.62 16.29
C GLY A 202 3.80 -0.15 16.87
N SER A 203 3.06 0.65 16.10
CA SER A 203 1.73 1.17 16.43
C SER A 203 0.69 0.68 15.43
N THR A 204 -0.55 0.49 15.90
CA THR A 204 -1.70 0.20 15.03
C THR A 204 -2.94 0.86 15.58
N GLU A 205 -3.64 1.62 14.75
CA GLU A 205 -4.93 2.23 15.05
C GLU A 205 -5.97 1.66 14.09
N LEU A 206 -7.12 1.23 14.62
CA LEU A 206 -8.22 0.77 13.79
C LEU A 206 -9.57 1.28 14.26
N ALA A 207 -10.36 1.78 13.32
CA ALA A 207 -11.70 2.32 13.55
C ALA A 207 -12.74 1.55 12.72
N GLY A 208 -13.83 1.13 13.37
CA GLY A 208 -14.98 0.54 12.69
C GLY A 208 -14.66 -0.75 11.92
N CYS A 209 -13.67 -1.52 12.36
CA CYS A 209 -13.24 -2.73 11.66
C CYS A 209 -13.98 -3.99 12.15
N SER A 210 -14.20 -4.94 11.24
CA SER A 210 -14.76 -6.26 11.55
C SER A 210 -13.65 -7.30 11.66
N SER A 211 -13.57 -8.03 12.77
CA SER A 211 -12.57 -9.06 13.08
C SER A 211 -11.10 -8.63 12.86
N PRO A 212 -10.67 -7.45 13.35
CA PRO A 212 -9.28 -7.05 13.20
C PRO A 212 -8.32 -7.86 14.07
N GLY A 213 -7.11 -8.10 13.58
CA GLY A 213 -6.00 -8.71 14.32
C GLY A 213 -4.77 -7.82 14.31
N SER A 214 -4.22 -7.49 15.48
CA SER A 214 -2.97 -6.72 15.58
C SER A 214 -1.91 -7.44 16.41
N ARG A 215 -0.64 -7.21 16.05
CA ARG A 215 0.52 -7.64 16.84
C ARG A 215 1.62 -6.59 16.85
N GLY A 216 1.88 -5.96 18.00
CA GLY A 216 2.83 -4.86 18.03
C GLY A 216 3.20 -4.32 19.41
N GLY A 217 3.75 -3.10 19.42
CA GLY A 217 4.04 -2.36 20.65
C GLY A 217 2.74 -1.81 21.25
N SER A 218 2.05 -0.97 20.49
CA SER A 218 0.80 -0.31 20.86
C SER A 218 -0.33 -0.66 19.89
N THR A 219 -1.56 -0.78 20.38
CA THR A 219 -2.75 -0.99 19.56
C THR A 219 -3.92 -0.18 20.11
N GLU A 220 -4.58 0.59 19.27
CA GLU A 220 -5.82 1.29 19.57
C GLU A 220 -6.93 0.80 18.63
N LEU A 221 -8.09 0.45 19.21
CA LEU A 221 -9.24 -0.07 18.46
C LEU A 221 -10.51 0.64 18.92
N ALA A 222 -11.20 1.28 17.99
CA ALA A 222 -12.46 1.97 18.24
C ALA A 222 -13.60 1.34 17.44
N GLY A 223 -14.72 1.01 18.10
CA GLY A 223 -15.93 0.53 17.44
C GLY A 223 -15.76 -0.76 16.64
N CYS A 224 -14.83 -1.63 17.04
CA CYS A 224 -14.52 -2.85 16.31
C CYS A 224 -15.35 -4.05 16.79
N SER A 225 -15.66 -4.96 15.86
CA SER A 225 -16.34 -6.23 16.16
C SER A 225 -15.33 -7.37 16.24
N SER A 226 -15.30 -8.11 17.35
CA SER A 226 -14.37 -9.22 17.62
C SER A 226 -12.89 -8.91 17.38
N PRO A 227 -12.34 -7.79 17.88
CA PRO A 227 -10.93 -7.47 17.66
C PRO A 227 -10.01 -8.37 18.51
N GLY A 228 -8.85 -8.70 17.96
CA GLY A 228 -7.79 -9.44 18.65
C GLY A 228 -6.47 -8.66 18.65
N SER A 229 -5.87 -8.43 19.82
CA SER A 229 -4.57 -7.76 19.93
C SER A 229 -3.56 -8.60 20.69
N ARG A 230 -2.28 -8.46 20.31
CA ARG A 230 -1.15 -9.01 21.06
C ARG A 230 0.03 -8.05 21.10
N GLY A 231 0.35 -7.50 22.25
CA GLY A 231 1.39 -6.46 22.31
C GLY A 231 1.80 -5.97 23.69
N GLY A 232 2.43 -4.81 23.73
CA GLY A 232 2.81 -4.11 24.95
C GLY A 232 1.59 -3.46 25.60
N SER A 233 0.99 -2.50 24.90
CA SER A 233 -0.22 -1.77 25.30
C SER A 233 -1.36 -2.02 24.32
N THR A 234 -2.59 -2.02 24.83
CA THR A 234 -3.81 -2.13 24.02
C THR A 234 -4.91 -1.26 24.61
N GLU A 235 -5.52 -0.41 23.80
CA GLU A 235 -6.69 0.39 24.13
C GLU A 235 -7.87 -0.03 23.24
N LEU A 236 -9.02 -0.30 23.86
CA LEU A 236 -10.23 -0.78 23.19
C LEU A 236 -11.42 0.08 23.63
N ALA A 237 -12.04 0.79 22.68
CA ALA A 237 -13.21 1.62 22.93
C ALA A 237 -14.42 1.12 22.13
N GLY A 238 -15.54 0.88 22.81
CA GLY A 238 -16.81 0.52 22.16
C GLY A 238 -16.74 -0.79 21.35
N CYS A 239 -15.88 -1.73 21.75
CA CYS A 239 -15.68 -2.98 21.01
C CYS A 239 -16.60 -4.11 21.49
N SER A 240 -17.02 -4.97 20.56
CA SER A 240 -17.80 -6.17 20.86
C SER A 240 -16.90 -7.41 20.88
N SER A 241 -16.88 -8.17 21.97
CA SER A 241 -16.05 -9.36 22.18
C SER A 241 -14.55 -9.17 21.90
N PRO A 242 -13.89 -8.11 22.41
CA PRO A 242 -12.48 -7.91 22.17
C PRO A 242 -11.62 -8.92 22.95
N GLY A 243 -10.49 -9.33 22.37
CA GLY A 243 -9.50 -10.19 23.01
C GLY A 243 -8.12 -9.55 23.01
N SER A 244 -7.52 -9.33 24.18
CA SER A 244 -6.15 -8.80 24.29
C SER A 244 -5.21 -9.78 24.99
N ARG A 245 -3.94 -9.77 24.55
CA ARG A 245 -2.86 -10.49 25.24
C ARG A 245 -1.57 -9.66 25.29
N GLY A 246 -1.17 -9.20 26.47
CA GLY A 246 -0.06 -8.24 26.51
C GLY A 246 0.37 -7.75 27.89
N GLY A 247 1.04 -6.60 27.90
CA GLY A 247 1.45 -5.89 29.12
C GLY A 247 0.25 -5.20 29.77
N SER A 248 -0.17 -4.05 29.23
CA SER A 248 -1.32 -3.27 29.70
C SER A 248 -2.50 -3.39 28.73
N THR A 249 -3.73 -3.33 29.27
CA THR A 249 -4.96 -3.27 28.47
C THR A 249 -5.94 -2.30 29.11
N GLU A 250 -6.44 -1.35 28.33
CA GLU A 250 -7.52 -0.44 28.72
C GLU A 250 -8.77 -0.73 27.88
N LEU A 251 -9.92 -0.84 28.55
CA LEU A 251 -11.19 -1.26 27.97
C LEU A 251 -12.27 -0.26 28.36
N ALA A 252 -12.83 0.45 27.39
CA ALA A 252 -13.93 1.40 27.60
C ALA A 252 -15.18 0.96 26.82
N GLY A 253 -16.31 0.79 27.50
CA GLY A 253 -17.60 0.49 26.86
C GLY A 253 -17.62 -0.83 26.06
N CYS A 254 -16.82 -1.82 26.45
CA CYS A 254 -16.70 -3.08 25.72
C CYS A 254 -17.67 -4.15 26.24
N SER A 255 -18.21 -4.95 25.32
CA SER A 255 -19.08 -6.09 25.64
C SER A 255 -18.29 -7.40 25.60
N SER A 256 -18.33 -8.18 26.68
CA SER A 256 -17.63 -9.47 26.82
C SER A 256 -16.12 -9.44 26.49
N PRO A 257 -15.33 -8.50 27.05
CA PRO A 257 -13.91 -8.44 26.75
C PRO A 257 -13.15 -9.60 27.44
N GLY A 258 -12.15 -10.13 26.73
CA GLY A 258 -11.18 -11.07 27.27
C GLY A 258 -9.80 -10.46 27.33
N SER A 259 -9.16 -10.46 28.50
CA SER A 259 -7.76 -10.02 28.63
C SER A 259 -6.88 -11.08 29.28
N ARG A 260 -5.65 -11.21 28.78
CA ARG A 260 -4.63 -12.07 29.39
C ARG A 260 -3.27 -11.39 29.40
N GLY A 261 -2.78 -10.98 30.56
CA GLY A 261 -1.58 -10.15 30.58
C GLY A 261 -1.17 -9.60 31.93
N GLY A 262 -0.49 -8.45 31.89
CA GLY A 262 -0.19 -7.62 33.06
C GLY A 262 -1.44 -6.93 33.58
N SER A 263 -1.44 -5.60 33.63
CA SER A 263 -2.56 -4.80 34.15
C SER A 263 -3.74 -4.72 33.18
N THR A 264 -4.95 -4.67 33.71
CA THR A 264 -6.16 -4.38 32.92
C THR A 264 -7.02 -3.34 33.63
N GLU A 265 -7.42 -2.30 32.89
CA GLU A 265 -8.39 -1.30 33.34
C GLU A 265 -9.68 -1.42 32.54
N LEU A 266 -10.82 -1.40 33.23
CA LEU A 266 -12.14 -1.50 32.61
C LEU A 266 -13.04 -0.34 33.07
N ALA A 267 -13.58 0.38 32.10
CA ALA A 267 -14.61 1.39 32.27
C ALA A 267 -15.88 0.99 31.50
N GLY A 268 -17.02 0.87 32.17
CA GLY A 268 -18.30 0.64 31.47
C GLY A 268 -18.41 -0.69 30.72
N CYS A 269 -17.66 -1.71 31.13
CA CYS A 269 -17.63 -3.01 30.44
C CYS A 269 -18.56 -4.05 31.06
N SER A 270 -19.08 -4.97 30.24
CA SER A 270 -19.98 -6.05 30.68
C SER A 270 -19.35 -7.43 30.45
N SER A 271 -19.53 -8.34 31.41
CA SER A 271 -19.06 -9.74 31.36
C SER A 271 -17.58 -9.97 31.01
N PRO A 272 -16.62 -9.26 31.64
CA PRO A 272 -15.21 -9.43 31.33
C PRO A 272 -14.64 -10.78 31.83
N GLY A 273 -13.81 -11.41 31.00
CA GLY A 273 -13.03 -12.60 31.34
C GLY A 273 -11.54 -12.27 31.45
N LEU A 274 -11.01 -12.24 32.68
CA LEU A 274 -9.68 -11.67 32.95
C LEU A 274 -8.73 -12.72 33.53
N ARG A 275 -7.53 -12.82 32.98
CA ARG A 275 -6.49 -13.75 33.45
C ARG A 275 -5.12 -13.11 33.44
N GLY A 276 -4.65 -12.59 34.57
CA GLY A 276 -3.41 -11.82 34.58
C GLY A 276 -3.09 -11.13 35.88
N GLY A 277 -2.32 -10.04 35.79
CA GLY A 277 -2.00 -9.14 36.90
C GLY A 277 -3.22 -8.35 37.40
N GLY A 278 -2.96 -7.23 38.07
CA GLY A 278 -4.00 -6.41 38.70
C GLY A 278 -5.10 -5.94 37.73
N THR A 279 -6.34 -5.91 38.21
CA THR A 279 -7.49 -5.40 37.45
C THR A 279 -8.17 -4.26 38.19
N GLU A 280 -8.33 -3.12 37.52
CA GLU A 280 -9.10 -1.97 37.99
C GLU A 280 -10.44 -1.90 37.27
N LEU A 281 -11.54 -1.74 38.02
CA LEU A 281 -12.89 -1.68 37.47
C LEU A 281 -13.62 -0.41 37.89
N SER A 282 -14.22 0.26 36.91
CA SER A 282 -15.12 1.40 37.08
C SER A 282 -16.41 1.23 36.26
N GLY A 283 -17.57 1.17 36.93
CA GLY A 283 -18.87 1.24 36.25
C GLY A 283 -19.27 0.02 35.38
N GLY A 284 -18.90 -1.20 35.76
CA GLY A 284 -19.22 -2.45 35.04
C GLY A 284 -19.82 -3.56 35.89
N SER A 285 -20.09 -4.73 35.28
CA SER A 285 -20.52 -5.95 35.99
C SER A 285 -19.32 -6.73 36.54
N SER A 286 -19.52 -7.51 37.62
CA SER A 286 -18.44 -8.28 38.27
C SER A 286 -17.71 -9.21 37.28
N PRO A 287 -16.37 -9.22 37.27
CA PRO A 287 -15.56 -9.98 36.33
C PRO A 287 -15.47 -11.45 36.73
N GLY A 288 -15.34 -12.33 35.75
CA GLY A 288 -14.72 -13.62 35.97
C GLY A 288 -13.20 -13.44 36.01
N SER A 289 -12.62 -13.12 37.17
CA SER A 289 -11.20 -12.88 37.33
C SER A 289 -10.45 -14.04 37.99
N ARG A 290 -9.21 -14.28 37.57
CA ARG A 290 -8.21 -15.08 38.30
C ARG A 290 -6.95 -14.23 38.47
N GLY A 291 -6.95 -13.35 39.49
CA GLY A 291 -5.92 -12.36 39.78
C GLY A 291 -6.35 -11.41 40.92
N GLY A 292 -5.49 -10.45 41.30
CA GLY A 292 -5.87 -9.40 42.25
C GLY A 292 -6.80 -8.38 41.59
N THR A 293 -7.95 -8.08 42.21
CA THR A 293 -8.95 -7.16 41.67
C THR A 293 -9.25 -6.04 42.65
N GLU A 294 -9.15 -4.78 42.22
CA GLU A 294 -9.62 -3.62 42.97
C GLU A 294 -10.91 -3.10 42.32
N LEU A 295 -11.92 -2.82 43.16
CA LEU A 295 -13.27 -2.47 42.72
C LEU A 295 -13.63 -1.08 43.22
N THR A 296 -13.99 -0.18 42.30
CA THR A 296 -14.59 1.11 42.66
C THR A 296 -15.97 1.25 41.98
N GLY A 297 -17.04 1.35 42.78
CA GLY A 297 -18.37 1.76 42.30
C GLY A 297 -19.28 0.73 41.59
N GLY A 298 -19.13 -0.58 41.80
CA GLY A 298 -20.00 -1.62 41.17
C GLY A 298 -21.11 -2.19 42.07
N SER A 299 -22.26 -2.57 41.49
CA SER A 299 -23.33 -3.32 42.18
C SER A 299 -23.02 -4.82 42.17
N SER A 300 -22.92 -5.44 43.36
CA SER A 300 -22.66 -6.87 43.55
C SER A 300 -23.95 -7.71 43.53
N PRO A 301 -23.96 -8.87 42.83
CA PRO A 301 -24.69 -10.03 43.28
C PRO A 301 -23.73 -11.20 43.55
N GLY A 302 -23.54 -11.54 44.83
CA GLY A 302 -23.12 -12.86 45.30
C GLY A 302 -21.65 -13.26 45.12
N SER A 303 -20.76 -12.77 45.99
CA SER A 303 -19.51 -13.47 46.26
C SER A 303 -19.79 -14.69 47.14
N ARG A 304 -19.61 -15.89 46.60
CA ARG A 304 -19.57 -17.13 47.40
C ARG A 304 -18.20 -17.15 48.09
N SER A 305 -18.14 -16.57 49.28
CA SER A 305 -16.99 -16.74 50.17
C SER A 305 -16.84 -18.23 50.47
N GLN A 306 -15.72 -18.84 50.05
CA GLN A 306 -15.26 -20.03 50.75
C GLN A 306 -14.77 -19.56 52.11
N GLN A 307 -15.67 -19.53 53.09
CA GLN A 307 -15.28 -19.56 54.49
C GLN A 307 -14.57 -20.91 54.70
N ALA A 308 -13.25 -20.84 54.86
CA ALA A 308 -12.52 -21.90 55.54
C ALA A 308 -13.10 -21.96 56.97
N ILE A 309 -13.86 -23.02 57.25
CA ILE A 309 -14.26 -23.38 58.60
C ILE A 309 -13.02 -24.03 59.24
N PRO A 310 -12.33 -23.43 60.22
CA PRO A 310 -11.39 -24.20 61.02
C PRO A 310 -12.20 -25.17 61.88
N ALA A 311 -12.10 -26.47 61.57
CA ALA A 311 -12.68 -27.53 62.36
C ALA A 311 -11.94 -27.63 63.71
N PHE A 312 -12.50 -27.02 64.75
CA PHE A 312 -12.14 -27.30 66.14
C PHE A 312 -13.38 -27.17 67.04
N PHE A 313 -13.57 -28.17 67.91
CA PHE A 313 -14.64 -28.37 68.93
C PHE A 313 -16.01 -28.82 68.36
N VAL A 314 -16.67 -29.91 68.78
CA VAL A 314 -16.70 -30.71 70.03
C VAL A 314 -17.08 -32.16 69.68
N CYS A 315 -16.37 -33.15 70.22
CA CYS A 315 -16.88 -34.52 70.33
C CYS A 315 -16.87 -34.88 71.82
N LEU A 316 -18.04 -34.82 72.46
CA LEU A 316 -18.28 -35.42 73.78
C LEU A 316 -19.56 -36.26 73.67
N LEU A 317 -19.49 -37.46 74.27
CA LEU A 317 -20.52 -38.49 74.45
C LEU A 317 -20.82 -39.38 73.23
N PHE A 318 -20.19 -40.55 73.19
CA PHE A 318 -20.87 -41.82 73.54
C PHE A 318 -19.82 -42.87 73.95
N TYR A 319 -20.04 -43.41 75.16
CA TYR A 319 -19.26 -44.40 75.94
C TYR A 319 -17.91 -43.96 76.54
#